data_AF-A0A958PXP3-F1
#
_entry.id   AF-A0A958PXP3-F1
#
_cell.length_a   1.000
_cell.length_b   1.000
_cell.length_c   1.000
_cell.angle_alpha   90.00
_cell.angle_beta   90.00
_cell.angle_gamma   90.00
#
_symmetry.space_group_name_H-M   'P 1'
#
loop_
_entity.id
_entity.type
_entity.pdbx_description
1 polymer ?
#
loop_
_entity_poly.entity_id
_entity_poly.type
_entity_poly.pdbx_seq_one_letter_code
_entity_poly.pdbx_strand_id
1 'polypeptide(L)'
;MKNNIKAFELDKLYQKHKDYVYELVSQNLIYSEEYLNVLFKQYEGTLFSSREDLLRIVHGNYFDEELLINRPLAKLASDIQLQF
;
A
#
# COMPACT_ATOMS: atom_id res chain seq x y z
N MET A 1 -2.49 -26.59 -12.82
CA MET A 1 -2.07 -25.21 -12.48
C MET A 1 -1.15 -24.54 -13.52
N LYS A 2 -0.09 -25.19 -14.06
CA LYS A 2 0.82 -24.56 -15.05
C LYS A 2 0.14 -24.00 -16.32
N ASN A 3 -0.97 -24.61 -16.76
CA ASN A 3 -1.71 -24.12 -17.93
C ASN A 3 -2.35 -22.74 -17.71
N ASN A 4 -2.79 -22.42 -16.49
CA ASN A 4 -3.45 -21.15 -16.19
C ASN A 4 -2.42 -20.00 -16.14
N ILE A 5 -1.27 -20.23 -15.50
CA ILE A 5 -0.18 -19.24 -15.47
C ILE A 5 0.28 -18.88 -16.89
N LYS A 6 0.40 -19.89 -17.76
CA LYS A 6 0.77 -19.68 -19.16
C LYS A 6 -0.36 -19.03 -19.98
N ALA A 7 -1.60 -19.47 -19.81
CA ALA A 7 -2.75 -18.96 -20.56
C ALA A 7 -3.09 -17.50 -20.22
N PHE A 8 -2.94 -17.11 -18.95
CA PHE A 8 -3.15 -15.73 -18.48
C PHE A 8 -1.86 -14.90 -18.44
N GLU A 9 -0.74 -15.46 -18.92
CA GLU A 9 0.59 -14.85 -18.88
C GLU A 9 0.95 -14.22 -17.52
N LEU A 10 0.56 -14.87 -16.42
CA LEU A 10 0.67 -14.31 -15.06
C LEU A 10 2.12 -13.97 -14.70
N ASP A 11 3.09 -14.75 -15.18
CA ASP A 11 4.50 -14.45 -14.99
C ASP A 11 4.86 -13.09 -15.58
N LYS A 12 4.41 -12.77 -16.80
CA LYS A 12 4.65 -11.44 -17.38
C LYS A 12 3.89 -10.36 -16.63
N LEU A 13 2.63 -10.64 -16.26
CA LEU A 13 1.78 -9.69 -15.54
C LEU A 13 2.39 -9.31 -14.17
N TYR A 14 2.86 -10.28 -13.39
CA TYR A 14 3.50 -10.02 -12.09
C TYR A 14 4.80 -9.22 -12.22
N GLN A 15 5.53 -9.35 -13.32
CA GLN A 15 6.73 -8.56 -13.57
C GLN A 15 6.43 -7.09 -13.87
N LYS A 16 5.20 -6.75 -14.31
CA LYS A 16 4.80 -5.36 -14.64
C LYS A 16 4.62 -4.45 -13.42
N HIS A 17 4.56 -5.00 -12.21
CA HIS A 17 4.31 -4.24 -10.99
C HIS A 17 5.50 -4.24 -10.02
N LYS A 18 6.70 -4.60 -10.50
CA LYS A 18 7.91 -4.67 -9.67
C LYS A 18 8.35 -3.30 -9.15
N ASP A 19 8.28 -2.28 -10.00
CA ASP A 19 8.49 -0.88 -9.65
C ASP A 19 7.51 -0.42 -8.58
N TYR A 20 6.22 -0.73 -8.76
CA TYR A 20 5.19 -0.42 -7.78
C TYR A 20 5.43 -1.10 -6.43
N VAL A 21 5.80 -2.38 -6.41
CA VAL A 21 6.17 -3.10 -5.17
C VAL A 21 7.41 -2.47 -4.52
N TYR A 22 8.40 -2.07 -5.31
CA TYR A 22 9.59 -1.39 -4.79
C TYR A 22 9.24 -0.05 -4.12
N GLU A 23 8.33 0.73 -4.70
CA GLU A 23 7.82 1.98 -4.11
C GLU A 23 7.08 1.72 -2.79
N LEU A 24 6.22 0.70 -2.74
CA LEU A 24 5.49 0.32 -1.52
C LEU A 24 6.45 -0.08 -0.39
N VAL A 25 7.46 -0.89 -0.67
CA VAL A 25 8.48 -1.26 0.32
C VAL A 25 9.26 -0.03 0.77
N SER A 26 9.64 0.83 -0.17
CA SER A 26 10.36 2.08 0.14
C SER A 26 9.54 3.00 1.04
N GLN A 27 8.24 3.12 0.80
CA GLN A 27 7.33 3.88 1.66
C GLN A 27 7.32 3.32 3.09
N ASN A 28 7.16 2.01 3.28
CA ASN A 28 7.17 1.41 4.63
C ASN A 28 8.49 1.67 5.38
N LEU A 29 9.62 1.66 4.66
CA LEU A 29 10.92 1.96 5.26
C LEU A 29 11.11 3.45 5.60
N ILE A 30 10.56 4.36 4.80
CA ILE A 30 10.64 5.81 5.02
C ILE A 30 9.70 6.24 6.16
N TYR A 31 8.47 5.73 6.18
CA TYR A 31 7.43 6.13 7.11
C TYR A 31 7.39 5.25 8.35
N SER A 32 8.46 5.30 9.14
CA SER A 32 8.49 4.62 10.44
C SER A 32 7.37 5.12 11.37
N GLU A 33 7.01 4.31 12.36
CA GLU A 33 6.01 4.69 13.37
C GLU A 33 6.35 6.01 14.07
N GLU A 34 7.62 6.25 14.39
CA GLU A 34 8.09 7.52 14.96
C GLU A 34 7.87 8.69 13.99
N TYR A 35 8.19 8.51 12.70
CA TYR A 35 8.02 9.57 11.72
C TYR A 35 6.55 9.86 11.46
N LEU A 36 5.71 8.83 11.35
CA LEU A 36 4.25 8.96 11.29
C LEU A 36 3.70 9.70 12.52
N ASN A 37 4.24 9.46 13.71
CA ASN A 37 3.84 10.19 14.92
C ASN A 37 4.23 11.68 14.88
N VAL A 38 5.38 12.01 14.30
CA VAL A 38 5.78 13.41 14.06
C VAL A 38 4.82 14.07 13.07
N LEU A 39 4.55 13.42 11.93
CA LEU A 39 3.59 13.92 10.93
C LEU A 39 2.21 14.12 11.53
N PHE A 40 1.74 13.15 12.33
CA PHE A 40 0.44 13.22 12.98
C PHE A 40 0.32 14.45 13.87
N LYS A 41 1.26 14.63 14.80
CA LYS A 41 1.29 15.80 15.70
C LYS A 41 1.36 17.13 14.95
N GLN A 42 2.00 17.15 13.80
CA GLN A 42 2.22 18.38 13.05
C GLN A 42 1.00 18.80 12.21
N TYR A 43 0.23 17.83 11.69
CA TYR A 43 -0.79 18.09 10.68
C TYR A 43 -2.20 17.59 11.02
N GLU A 44 -2.40 16.90 12.15
CA GLU A 44 -3.72 16.53 12.65
C GLU A 44 -4.63 17.76 12.76
N GLY A 45 -5.88 17.62 12.31
CA GLY A 45 -6.87 18.70 12.30
C GLY A 45 -6.70 19.69 11.14
N THR A 46 -5.70 19.51 10.27
CA THR A 46 -5.50 20.31 9.06
C THR A 46 -5.50 19.48 7.78
N LEU A 47 -4.57 18.52 7.65
CA LEU A 47 -4.43 17.68 6.45
C LEU A 47 -5.16 16.34 6.58
N PHE A 48 -5.38 15.88 7.81
CA PHE A 48 -6.10 14.66 8.14
C PHE A 48 -6.66 14.76 9.56
N SER A 49 -7.69 13.98 9.84
CA SER A 49 -8.42 14.04 11.12
C SER A 49 -8.19 12.83 12.00
N SER A 50 -7.49 11.80 11.50
CA SER A 50 -7.21 10.58 12.25
C SER A 50 -5.93 9.90 11.77
N ARG A 51 -5.45 8.93 12.57
CA ARG A 51 -4.27 8.13 12.22
C ARG A 51 -4.52 7.32 10.95
N GLU A 52 -5.72 6.80 10.79
CA GLU A 52 -6.16 6.03 9.63
C GLU A 52 -6.14 6.91 8.37
N ASP A 53 -6.57 8.17 8.47
CA ASP A 53 -6.48 9.11 7.35
C ASP A 53 -5.03 9.41 6.95
N LEU A 54 -4.14 9.64 7.92
CA LEU A 54 -2.70 9.81 7.67
C LEU A 54 -2.14 8.59 6.95
N LEU A 55 -2.41 7.39 7.46
CA LEU A 55 -1.95 6.14 6.85
C LEU A 55 -2.49 6.00 5.43
N ARG A 56 -3.77 6.26 5.20
CA ARG A 56 -4.36 6.22 3.85
C ARG A 56 -3.69 7.19 2.88
N ILE A 57 -3.29 8.38 3.34
CA ILE A 57 -2.60 9.39 2.52
C ILE A 57 -1.18 8.93 2.20
N VAL A 58 -0.41 8.53 3.21
CA VAL A 58 0.99 8.12 3.07
C VAL A 58 1.12 6.89 2.18
N HIS A 59 0.28 5.89 2.41
CA HIS A 59 0.34 4.60 1.74
C HIS A 59 -0.45 4.57 0.42
N GLY A 60 -1.27 5.60 0.17
CA GLY A 60 -2.13 5.62 -1.02
C GLY A 60 -3.06 4.42 -1.11
N ASN A 61 -3.43 3.80 0.01
CA ASN A 61 -4.23 2.59 0.05
C ASN A 61 -5.16 2.55 1.27
N TYR A 62 -6.21 1.72 1.19
CA TYR A 62 -7.03 1.39 2.36
C TYR A 62 -6.42 0.20 3.10
N PHE A 63 -6.60 0.17 4.42
CA PHE A 63 -6.28 -0.99 5.26
C PHE A 63 -7.54 -1.78 5.65
N ASP A 64 -8.71 -1.18 5.45
CA ASP A 64 -10.00 -1.86 5.59
C ASP A 64 -10.23 -2.74 4.36
N GLU A 65 -10.38 -4.05 4.60
CA GLU A 65 -10.60 -5.05 3.56
C GLU A 65 -11.82 -4.75 2.68
N GLU A 66 -12.91 -4.23 3.27
CA GLU A 66 -14.13 -3.91 2.54
C GLU A 66 -13.91 -2.75 1.55
N LEU A 67 -12.93 -1.88 1.83
CA LEU A 67 -12.60 -0.72 1.02
C LEU A 67 -11.50 -0.99 -0.01
N LEU A 68 -10.79 -2.12 0.07
CA LEU A 68 -9.72 -2.47 -0.89
C LEU A 68 -10.25 -2.53 -2.33
N ILE A 69 -11.49 -2.96 -2.53
CA ILE A 69 -12.09 -3.05 -3.87
C ILE A 69 -12.16 -1.70 -4.60
N ASN A 70 -12.08 -0.60 -3.87
CA ASN A 70 -12.16 0.75 -4.43
C ASN A 70 -10.86 1.21 -5.11
N ARG A 71 -9.75 0.45 -5.01
CA ARG A 71 -8.47 0.80 -5.65
C ARG A 71 -7.87 -0.39 -6.41
N PRO A 72 -7.36 -0.18 -7.64
CA PRO A 72 -6.58 -1.21 -8.32
C PRO A 72 -5.40 -1.63 -7.46
N LEU A 73 -5.11 -2.94 -7.45
CA LEU A 73 -3.98 -3.52 -6.71
C LEU A 73 -4.00 -3.29 -5.19
N ALA A 74 -5.10 -2.82 -4.59
CA ALA A 74 -5.17 -2.53 -3.16
C ALA A 74 -4.83 -3.72 -2.27
N LYS A 75 -5.24 -4.93 -2.66
CA LYS A 75 -4.87 -6.18 -1.98
C LYS A 75 -3.36 -6.37 -1.97
N LEU A 76 -2.71 -6.24 -3.13
CA LEU A 76 -1.25 -6.35 -3.25
C LEU A 76 -0.55 -5.30 -2.37
N ALA A 77 -1.01 -4.05 -2.41
CA ALA A 77 -0.42 -2.98 -1.61
C ALA A 77 -0.57 -3.22 -0.11
N SER A 78 -1.76 -3.65 0.34
CA SER A 78 -2.03 -3.99 1.73
C SER A 78 -1.17 -5.17 2.20
N ASP A 79 -1.01 -6.21 1.39
CA ASP A 79 -0.16 -7.36 1.73
C ASP A 79 1.29 -6.97 1.96
N ILE A 80 1.84 -6.15 1.07
CA ILE A 80 3.22 -5.70 1.15
C ILE A 80 3.42 -4.83 2.39
N GLN A 81 2.45 -3.97 2.71
CA GLN A 81 2.46 -3.13 3.92
C GLN A 81 2.35 -3.94 5.20
N LEU A 82 1.62 -5.06 5.21
CA LEU A 82 1.54 -5.94 6.38
C LEU A 82 2.78 -6.83 6.55
N GLN A 83 3.58 -7.01 5.49
CA GLN A 83 4.74 -7.88 5.48
C GLN A 83 6.03 -7.22 5.98
N PHE A 84 6.14 -5.89 5.87
CA PHE A 84 7.32 -5.09 6.19
C PHE A 84 6.97 -4.02 7.23
#